data_AF-A0AAU2EAB4-F1
#
_entry.id   AF-A0AAU2EAB4-F1
#
_cell.length_a   1.000
_cell.length_b   1.000
_cell.length_c   1.000
_cell.angle_alpha   90.00
_cell.angle_beta   90.00
_cell.angle_gamma   90.00
#
_symmetry.space_group_name_H-M   'P 1'
#
loop_
_entity.id
_entity.type
_entity.pdbx_description
1 polymer ?
#
loop_
_entity_poly.entity_id
_entity_poly.type
_entity_poly.pdbx_seq_one_letter_code
_entity_poly.pdbx_strand_id
1 'polypeptide(L)'
;MDKPLTPAEALALAGRATAAAERPIPLPDWYGPGIGAVFLVQGVLVGAAIQFEVEWLRIVGCAMAAPLIGILAAIAARSSGVAQRPRPGVAKLAVVTVLVIAAAYLAVGGLGWWGGLPMLPVGLVAGATAGGAFWLAMLQVNRQIRRELEQTR
;
A
#
# COMPACT_ATOMS: atom_id res chain seq x y z
N MET A 1 37.47 27.94 -1.52
CA MET A 1 38.04 26.98 -2.49
C MET A 1 37.87 25.61 -1.89
N ASP A 2 36.85 24.87 -2.33
CA ASP A 2 36.63 23.51 -1.85
C ASP A 2 37.74 22.63 -2.42
N LYS A 3 38.53 22.04 -1.51
CA LYS A 3 39.60 21.12 -1.88
C LYS A 3 38.94 19.91 -2.57
N PRO A 4 39.35 19.53 -3.80
CA PRO A 4 38.71 18.42 -4.49
C PRO A 4 38.88 17.13 -3.67
N LEU A 5 37.76 16.43 -3.44
CA LEU A 5 37.72 15.16 -2.71
C LEU A 5 38.65 14.15 -3.37
N THR A 6 39.41 13.44 -2.55
CA THR A 6 40.17 12.29 -3.04
C THR A 6 39.22 11.17 -3.50
N PRO A 7 39.64 10.29 -4.42
CA PRO A 7 38.79 9.17 -4.86
C PRO A 7 38.28 8.30 -3.71
N ALA A 8 39.07 8.12 -2.65
CA ALA A 8 38.69 7.37 -1.45
C ALA A 8 37.61 8.09 -0.64
N GLU A 9 37.70 9.42 -0.49
CA GLU A 9 36.68 10.23 0.19
C GLU A 9 35.38 10.31 -0.61
N ALA A 10 35.47 10.37 -1.94
CA ALA A 10 34.32 10.30 -2.84
C ALA A 10 33.60 8.94 -2.72
N LEU A 11 34.34 7.84 -2.68
CA LEU A 11 33.77 6.50 -2.48
C LEU A 11 33.15 6.34 -1.08
N ALA A 12 33.81 6.85 -0.04
CA ALA A 12 33.28 6.84 1.32
C ALA A 12 32.03 7.73 1.46
N LEU A 13 31.95 8.84 0.74
CA LEU A 13 30.76 9.68 0.67
C LEU A 13 29.63 8.98 -0.07
N ALA A 14 29.90 8.35 -1.22
CA ALA A 14 28.93 7.56 -1.97
C ALA A 14 28.41 6.36 -1.18
N GLY A 15 29.29 5.66 -0.44
CA GLY A 15 28.91 4.58 0.46
C GLY A 15 28.00 5.05 1.60
N ARG A 16 28.34 6.18 2.23
CA ARG A 16 27.48 6.80 3.27
C ARG A 16 26.15 7.28 2.70
N ALA A 17 26.14 7.86 1.51
CA ALA A 17 24.92 8.29 0.83
C ALA A 17 24.03 7.10 0.46
N THR A 18 24.62 5.99 0.00
CA THR A 18 23.89 4.75 -0.31
C THR A 18 23.32 4.13 0.96
N ALA A 19 24.12 4.02 2.02
CA ALA A 19 23.67 3.52 3.32
C ALA A 19 22.58 4.40 3.95
N ALA A 20 22.64 5.73 3.75
CA ALA A 20 21.60 6.65 4.18
C ALA A 20 20.32 6.51 3.34
N ALA A 21 20.44 6.27 2.03
CA ALA A 21 19.31 6.04 1.13
C ALA A 21 18.60 4.70 1.38
N GLU A 22 19.29 3.73 1.98
CA GLU A 22 18.75 2.40 2.35
C GLU A 22 18.13 2.36 3.76
N ARG A 23 18.18 3.46 4.53
CA ARG A 23 17.54 3.53 5.85
C ARG A 23 16.01 3.48 5.69
N PRO A 24 15.32 2.55 6.38
CA PRO A 24 13.88 2.43 6.28
C PRO A 24 13.25 3.63 6.98
N ILE A 25 12.31 4.31 6.30
CA ILE A 25 11.56 5.43 6.89
C ILE A 25 10.12 4.94 7.08
N PRO A 26 9.51 5.16 8.26
CA PRO A 26 8.12 4.81 8.46
C PRO A 26 7.23 5.56 7.46
N LEU A 27 6.25 4.86 6.89
CA LEU A 27 5.26 5.45 6.00
C LEU A 27 4.43 6.51 6.75
N PRO A 28 3.95 7.56 6.08
CA PRO A 28 3.06 8.54 6.67
C PRO A 28 1.82 7.89 7.30
N ASP A 29 1.36 8.43 8.43
CA ASP A 29 0.23 7.84 9.17
C ASP A 29 -1.09 7.84 8.37
N TRP A 30 -1.22 8.70 7.37
CA TRP A 30 -2.36 8.76 6.46
C TRP A 30 -2.33 7.69 5.35
N TYR A 31 -1.18 7.05 5.08
CA TYR A 31 -1.02 6.17 3.91
C TYR A 31 -1.91 4.92 4.00
N GLY A 32 -1.90 4.23 5.16
CA GLY A 32 -2.78 3.09 5.42
C GLY A 32 -4.27 3.43 5.28
N PRO A 33 -4.79 4.42 6.01
CA PRO A 33 -6.17 4.90 5.88
C PRO A 33 -6.54 5.35 4.46
N GLY A 34 -5.64 6.05 3.76
CA GLY A 34 -5.87 6.55 2.41
C GLY A 34 -6.08 5.42 1.40
N ILE A 35 -5.24 4.38 1.44
CA ILE A 35 -5.42 3.18 0.62
C ILE A 35 -6.69 2.42 1.04
N GLY A 36 -6.97 2.37 2.35
CA GLY A 36 -8.21 1.76 2.85
C GLY A 36 -9.48 2.41 2.29
N ALA A 37 -9.49 3.75 2.16
CA ALA A 37 -10.59 4.48 1.54
C ALA A 37 -10.74 4.13 0.04
N VAL A 38 -9.65 3.93 -0.70
CA VAL A 38 -9.69 3.50 -2.11
C VAL A 38 -10.36 2.13 -2.23
N PHE A 39 -10.00 1.17 -1.38
CA PHE A 39 -10.64 -0.16 -1.39
C PHE A 39 -12.12 -0.10 -1.01
N LEU A 40 -12.50 0.75 -0.06
CA LEU A 40 -13.89 0.96 0.30
C LEU A 40 -14.71 1.49 -0.89
N VAL A 41 -14.22 2.54 -1.55
CA VAL A 41 -14.87 3.12 -2.74
C VAL A 41 -14.96 2.09 -3.87
N GLN A 42 -13.88 1.34 -4.12
CA GLN A 42 -13.88 0.26 -5.10
C GLN A 42 -14.95 -0.79 -4.79
N GLY A 43 -15.02 -1.26 -3.54
CA GLY A 43 -15.99 -2.27 -3.11
C GLY A 43 -17.43 -1.80 -3.30
N VAL A 44 -17.73 -0.54 -2.95
CA VAL A 44 -19.05 0.07 -3.19
C VAL A 44 -19.38 0.14 -4.68
N LEU A 45 -18.44 0.58 -5.53
CA LEU A 45 -18.65 0.69 -6.97
C LEU A 45 -18.89 -0.68 -7.61
N VAL A 46 -18.12 -1.70 -7.22
CA VAL A 46 -18.31 -3.07 -7.72
C VAL A 46 -19.63 -3.66 -7.24
N GLY A 47 -19.96 -3.49 -5.95
CA GLY A 47 -21.23 -3.95 -5.40
C GLY A 47 -22.44 -3.29 -6.04
N ALA A 48 -22.37 -1.97 -6.27
CA ALA A 48 -23.40 -1.21 -7.00
C ALA A 48 -23.52 -1.67 -8.45
N ALA A 49 -22.40 -1.87 -9.14
CA ALA A 49 -22.38 -2.33 -10.53
C ALA A 49 -23.10 -3.67 -10.71
N ILE A 50 -22.87 -4.61 -9.78
CA ILE A 50 -23.53 -5.92 -9.83
C ILE A 50 -25.01 -5.80 -9.43
N GLN A 51 -25.32 -5.07 -8.36
CA GLN A 51 -26.70 -4.97 -7.86
C GLN A 51 -27.64 -4.23 -8.81
N PHE A 52 -27.14 -3.22 -9.52
CA PHE A 52 -27.94 -2.40 -10.43
C PHE A 52 -27.68 -2.73 -11.91
N GLU A 53 -26.90 -3.77 -12.19
CA GLU A 53 -26.54 -4.21 -13.56
C GLU A 53 -25.89 -3.12 -14.42
N VAL A 54 -25.06 -2.28 -13.78
CA VAL A 54 -24.41 -1.13 -14.43
C VAL A 54 -22.95 -1.45 -14.75
N GLU A 55 -22.72 -1.96 -15.96
CA GLU A 55 -21.41 -2.49 -16.37
C GLU A 55 -20.28 -1.44 -16.35
N TRP A 56 -20.57 -0.18 -16.67
CA TRP A 56 -19.54 0.87 -16.66
C TRP A 56 -18.99 1.14 -15.25
N LEU A 57 -19.81 0.99 -14.19
CA LEU A 57 -19.37 1.12 -12.80
C LEU A 57 -18.38 0.00 -12.44
N ARG A 58 -18.57 -1.21 -13.00
CA ARG A 58 -17.64 -2.34 -12.82
C ARG A 58 -16.28 -2.02 -13.44
N ILE A 59 -16.28 -1.49 -14.66
CA ILE A 59 -15.05 -1.11 -15.37
C ILE A 59 -14.31 -0.01 -14.61
N VAL A 60 -15.01 1.06 -14.23
CA VAL A 60 -14.42 2.18 -13.47
C VAL A 60 -13.91 1.72 -12.11
N GLY A 61 -14.70 0.95 -11.36
CA GLY A 61 -14.32 0.43 -10.04
C GLY A 61 -13.09 -0.48 -10.10
N CYS A 62 -12.99 -1.36 -11.08
CA CYS A 62 -11.81 -2.22 -11.28
C CYS A 62 -10.59 -1.43 -11.78
N ALA A 63 -10.78 -0.48 -12.70
CA ALA A 63 -9.69 0.26 -13.33
C ALA A 63 -9.08 1.34 -12.42
N MET A 64 -9.83 1.87 -11.45
CA MET A 64 -9.38 3.03 -10.66
C MET A 64 -8.47 2.67 -9.47
N ALA A 65 -8.57 1.46 -8.93
CA ALA A 65 -7.86 1.13 -7.69
C ALA A 65 -6.34 1.14 -7.86
N ALA A 66 -5.82 0.48 -8.90
CA ALA A 66 -4.39 0.42 -9.19
C ALA A 66 -3.73 1.80 -9.39
N PRO A 67 -4.26 2.72 -10.23
CA PRO A 67 -3.66 4.04 -10.42
C PRO A 67 -3.76 4.90 -9.15
N LEU A 68 -4.86 4.85 -8.40
CA LEU A 68 -4.99 5.61 -7.15
C LEU A 68 -4.01 5.13 -6.08
N ILE A 69 -3.85 3.81 -5.93
CA ILE A 69 -2.84 3.22 -5.05
C ILE A 69 -1.43 3.64 -5.51
N GLY A 70 -1.15 3.63 -6.81
CA GLY A 70 0.13 4.08 -7.37
C GLY A 70 0.42 5.56 -7.11
N ILE A 71 -0.58 6.43 -7.25
CA ILE A 71 -0.47 7.87 -6.94
C ILE A 71 -0.19 8.07 -5.46
N LEU A 72 -0.94 7.41 -4.58
CA LEU A 72 -0.74 7.51 -3.13
C LEU A 72 0.64 6.99 -2.72
N ALA A 73 1.11 5.89 -3.33
CA ALA A 73 2.45 5.36 -3.11
C ALA A 73 3.53 6.35 -3.58
N ALA A 74 3.33 7.00 -4.74
CA ALA A 74 4.25 8.01 -5.24
C ALA A 74 4.29 9.26 -4.34
N ILE A 75 3.15 9.69 -3.82
CA ILE A 75 3.06 10.81 -2.86
C ILE A 75 3.77 10.42 -1.56
N ALA A 76 3.51 9.23 -1.02
CA ALA A 76 4.16 8.73 0.19
C ALA A 76 5.69 8.66 0.00
N ALA A 77 6.17 8.14 -1.14
CA ALA A 77 7.59 8.07 -1.46
C ALA A 77 8.26 9.45 -1.62
N ARG A 78 7.50 10.48 -2.02
CA ARG A 78 8.00 11.87 -2.13
C ARG A 78 7.94 12.63 -0.81
N SER A 79 7.03 12.24 0.10
CA SER A 79 6.87 12.90 1.40
C SER A 79 8.08 12.71 2.33
N SER A 80 8.90 11.69 2.09
CA SER A 80 10.13 11.40 2.84
C SER A 80 11.37 12.15 2.34
N GLY A 81 11.27 12.96 1.27
CA GLY A 81 12.38 13.78 0.75
C GLY A 81 13.55 13.03 0.09
N VAL A 82 13.59 11.69 0.19
CA VAL A 82 14.58 10.82 -0.45
C VAL A 82 13.84 9.68 -1.15
N ALA A 83 14.06 9.54 -2.47
CA ALA A 83 13.51 8.43 -3.25
C ALA A 83 14.17 7.11 -2.79
N GLN A 84 13.42 6.30 -2.04
CA GLN A 84 13.95 5.04 -1.51
C GLN A 84 13.95 3.94 -2.58
N ARG A 85 15.00 3.13 -2.59
CA ARG A 85 14.96 1.81 -3.24
C ARG A 85 14.20 0.85 -2.32
N PRO A 86 13.21 0.10 -2.83
CA PRO A 86 12.54 -0.92 -2.04
C PRO A 86 13.57 -1.98 -1.59
N ARG A 87 13.63 -2.25 -0.29
CA ARG A 87 14.51 -3.29 0.26
C ARG A 87 14.18 -4.66 -0.34
N PRO A 88 15.18 -5.53 -0.58
CA PRO A 88 14.94 -6.94 -0.85
C PRO A 88 14.22 -7.55 0.36
N GLY A 89 12.95 -7.93 0.18
CA GLY A 89 12.02 -8.35 1.25
C GLY A 89 10.68 -7.61 1.23
N VAL A 90 10.68 -6.37 0.75
CA VAL A 90 9.45 -5.57 0.54
C VAL A 90 8.57 -6.20 -0.54
N ALA A 91 9.17 -6.84 -1.55
CA ALA A 91 8.42 -7.56 -2.59
C ALA A 91 7.63 -8.74 -1.99
N LYS A 92 8.23 -9.51 -1.08
CA LYS A 92 7.54 -10.62 -0.39
C LYS A 92 6.38 -10.09 0.46
N LEU A 93 6.61 -8.99 1.17
CA LEU A 93 5.59 -8.35 1.98
C LEU A 93 4.45 -7.76 1.13
N ALA A 94 4.76 -7.13 0.01
CA ALA A 94 3.78 -6.64 -0.96
C ALA A 94 2.95 -7.79 -1.53
N VAL A 95 3.58 -8.90 -1.91
CA VAL A 95 2.91 -10.11 -2.38
C VAL A 95 1.99 -10.68 -1.29
N VAL A 96 2.47 -10.83 -0.06
CA VAL A 96 1.63 -11.31 1.06
C VAL A 96 0.46 -10.36 1.32
N THR A 97 0.68 -9.05 1.26
CA THR A 97 -0.38 -8.04 1.46
C THR A 97 -1.44 -8.15 0.36
N VAL A 98 -1.03 -8.28 -0.90
CA VAL A 98 -1.94 -8.51 -2.04
C VAL A 98 -2.71 -9.81 -1.88
N LEU A 99 -2.06 -10.90 -1.47
CA LEU A 99 -2.70 -12.19 -1.24
C LEU A 99 -3.73 -12.14 -0.10
N VAL A 100 -3.41 -11.47 1.01
CA VAL A 100 -4.34 -11.27 2.14
C VAL A 100 -5.55 -10.45 1.71
N ILE A 101 -5.34 -9.37 0.96
CA ILE A 101 -6.42 -8.52 0.44
C ILE A 101 -7.31 -9.31 -0.52
N ALA A 102 -6.71 -10.05 -1.46
CA ALA A 102 -7.45 -10.89 -2.39
C ALA A 102 -8.25 -11.97 -1.67
N ALA A 103 -7.66 -12.65 -0.68
CA ALA A 103 -8.35 -13.66 0.12
C ALA A 103 -9.52 -13.06 0.92
N ALA A 104 -9.32 -11.92 1.58
CA ALA A 104 -10.37 -11.24 2.33
C ALA A 104 -11.53 -10.79 1.43
N TYR A 105 -11.20 -10.20 0.27
CA TYR A 105 -12.18 -9.74 -0.70
C TYR A 105 -12.99 -10.90 -1.29
N LEU A 106 -12.32 -11.98 -1.70
CA LEU A 106 -12.96 -13.18 -2.23
C LEU A 106 -13.79 -13.93 -1.18
N ALA A 107 -13.33 -13.99 0.07
CA ALA A 107 -14.09 -14.62 1.15
C ALA A 107 -15.41 -13.88 1.40
N VAL A 108 -15.37 -12.55 1.57
CA VAL A 108 -16.59 -11.76 1.82
C VAL A 108 -17.50 -11.75 0.59
N GLY A 109 -16.95 -11.52 -0.60
CA GLY A 109 -17.72 -11.50 -1.85
C GLY A 109 -18.34 -12.87 -2.18
N GLY A 110 -17.57 -13.94 -2.03
CA GLY A 110 -18.00 -15.31 -2.29
C GLY A 110 -19.07 -15.78 -1.30
N LEU A 111 -18.90 -15.52 0.00
CA LEU A 111 -19.90 -15.84 1.01
C LEU A 111 -21.19 -15.03 0.82
N GLY A 112 -21.06 -13.74 0.48
CA GLY A 112 -22.20 -12.88 0.17
C GLY A 112 -22.98 -13.34 -1.05
N TRP A 113 -22.28 -13.75 -2.11
CA TRP A 113 -22.87 -14.32 -3.32
C TRP A 113 -23.58 -15.64 -3.04
N TRP A 114 -22.93 -16.59 -2.36
CA TRP A 114 -23.55 -17.86 -1.99
C TRP A 114 -24.76 -17.71 -1.07
N GLY A 115 -24.74 -16.71 -0.19
CA GLY A 115 -25.86 -16.39 0.69
C GLY A 115 -27.01 -15.65 0.01
N GLY A 116 -26.91 -15.31 -1.29
CA GLY A 116 -27.92 -14.54 -2.00
C GLY A 116 -28.10 -13.11 -1.45
N LEU A 117 -27.08 -12.55 -0.80
CA LEU A 117 -27.15 -11.23 -0.20
C LEU A 117 -27.12 -10.13 -1.27
N PRO A 118 -27.73 -8.95 -1.02
CA PRO A 118 -27.61 -7.81 -1.90
C PRO A 118 -26.15 -7.40 -2.09
N MET A 119 -25.72 -7.19 -3.34
CA MET A 119 -24.30 -7.03 -3.67
C MET A 119 -23.71 -5.68 -3.25
N LEU A 120 -24.52 -4.63 -3.09
CA LEU A 120 -24.06 -3.34 -2.60
C LEU A 120 -23.49 -3.41 -1.17
N PRO A 121 -24.22 -3.91 -0.15
CA PRO A 121 -23.65 -4.08 1.18
C PRO A 121 -22.53 -5.13 1.21
N VAL A 122 -22.59 -6.18 0.40
CA VAL A 122 -21.48 -7.15 0.27
C VAL A 122 -20.21 -6.45 -0.24
N GLY A 123 -20.32 -5.62 -1.28
CA GLY A 123 -19.23 -4.85 -1.83
C GLY A 123 -18.65 -3.84 -0.83
N LEU A 124 -19.51 -3.16 -0.06
CA LEU A 124 -19.08 -2.27 1.02
C LEU A 124 -18.27 -3.00 2.09
N VAL A 125 -18.76 -4.15 2.56
CA VAL A 125 -18.06 -4.95 3.58
C VAL A 125 -16.76 -5.52 3.02
N ALA A 126 -16.75 -5.99 1.77
CA ALA A 126 -15.55 -6.51 1.11
C ALA A 126 -14.47 -5.42 0.98
N GLY A 127 -14.86 -4.22 0.53
CA GLY A 127 -13.97 -3.06 0.44
C GLY A 127 -13.44 -2.61 1.80
N ALA A 128 -14.30 -2.53 2.82
CA ALA A 128 -13.90 -2.19 4.18
C ALA A 128 -12.92 -3.22 4.77
N THR A 129 -13.17 -4.51 4.53
CA THR A 129 -12.31 -5.60 5.03
C THR A 129 -10.95 -5.59 4.34
N ALA A 130 -10.91 -5.44 3.02
CA ALA A 130 -9.68 -5.29 2.25
C ALA A 130 -8.86 -4.07 2.70
N GLY A 131 -9.52 -2.91 2.84
CA GLY A 131 -8.88 -1.68 3.30
C GLY A 131 -8.36 -1.77 4.73
N GLY A 132 -9.13 -2.36 5.64
CA GLY A 132 -8.73 -2.62 7.02
C GLY A 132 -7.54 -3.57 7.12
N ALA A 133 -7.55 -4.66 6.34
CA ALA A 133 -6.43 -5.61 6.29
C ALA A 133 -5.15 -4.93 5.78
N PHE A 134 -5.23 -4.12 4.72
CA PHE A 134 -4.09 -3.33 4.24
C PHE A 134 -3.57 -2.37 5.32
N TRP A 135 -4.45 -1.62 5.97
CA TRP A 135 -4.06 -0.67 7.00
C TRP A 135 -3.36 -1.37 8.17
N LEU A 136 -3.92 -2.47 8.68
CA LEU A 136 -3.31 -3.26 9.75
C LEU A 136 -1.93 -3.79 9.35
N ALA A 137 -1.77 -4.26 8.10
CA ALA A 137 -0.47 -4.67 7.57
C ALA A 137 0.53 -3.49 7.59
N MET A 138 0.15 -2.30 7.13
CA MET A 138 1.02 -1.12 7.15
C MET A 138 1.36 -0.65 8.58
N LEU A 139 0.44 -0.79 9.54
CA LEU A 139 0.76 -0.53 10.95
C LEU A 139 1.84 -1.49 11.48
N GLN A 140 1.78 -2.77 11.10
CA GLN A 140 2.81 -3.73 11.49
C GLN A 140 4.17 -3.40 10.84
N VAL A 141 4.17 -2.98 9.57
CA VAL A 141 5.38 -2.53 8.86
C VAL A 141 5.99 -1.31 9.54
N ASN A 142 5.20 -0.28 9.80
CA ASN A 142 5.67 0.92 10.48
C ASN A 142 6.22 0.61 11.88
N ARG A 143 5.60 -0.32 12.62
CA ARG A 143 6.11 -0.79 13.92
C ARG A 143 7.45 -1.52 13.77
N GLN A 144 7.60 -2.39 12.77
CA GLN A 144 8.86 -3.09 12.51
C GLN A 144 9.98 -2.11 12.14
N ILE A 145 9.71 -1.18 11.23
CA ILE A 145 10.68 -0.14 10.83
C ILE A 145 11.13 0.68 12.05
N ARG A 146 10.19 1.12 12.90
CA ARG A 146 10.53 1.88 14.11
C ARG A 146 11.43 1.09 15.07
N ARG A 147 11.14 -0.20 15.28
CA ARG A 147 11.99 -1.10 16.10
C ARG A 147 13.40 -1.26 15.54
N GLU A 148 13.54 -1.44 14.22
CA GLU A 148 14.85 -1.53 13.58
C GLU A 148 15.66 -0.22 13.74
N LEU A 149 14.99 0.94 13.63
CA LEU A 149 15.61 2.24 13.83
C LEU A 149 16.06 2.46 15.28
N GLU A 150 15.29 1.99 16.26
CA GLU A 150 15.64 2.04 17.68
C GLU A 150 16.84 1.15 18.02
N GLN A 151 16.95 -0.04 17.40
CA GLN A 151 18.07 -0.96 17.62
C GLN A 151 19.39 -0.51 16.97
N THR A 152 19.33 0.39 15.99
CA THR A 152 20.50 0.89 15.26
C THR A 152 21.02 2.23 15.85
N ARG A 153 20.41 2.70 16.95
CA ARG A 153 20.73 3.99 17.59
C ARG A 153 21.55 3.78 18.87
#